data_AF-A0A6N9GVC5-F1
#
_entry.id   AF-A0A6N9GVC5-F1
#
_cell.length_a   1.000
_cell.length_b   1.000
_cell.length_c   1.000
_cell.angle_alpha   90.00
_cell.angle_beta   90.00
_cell.angle_gamma   90.00
#
_symmetry.space_group_name_H-M   'P 1'
#
loop_
_entity.id
_entity.type
_entity.pdbx_description
1 polymer ?
#
loop_
_entity_poly.entity_id
_entity_poly.type
_entity_poly.pdbx_seq_one_letter_code
_entity_poly.pdbx_strand_id
1 'polypeptide(L)'
;MLQLVPPRGAAGTLRHRLVAAVVAVPLLAGCRETLTEVESGIVESGTWPALKIEQTLPSLGDLIGTSRPSAGQIAVVERWAASWDHGTATGGGLREEIYRDLEALSPVVDSTAIRVAAASVRGALSEVFHLGGSLPPHLAGRIEDAEWLLGDAERASAVEDWAGAGLNTLRAADALRETSPRSAALTLVEAAEDALGPPPSGVGAETAGRARARRLTWWSRIAIQRERYSLAIQRGYYACLLLDVRLP
;
A
#
# COMPACT_ATOMS: atom_id res chain seq x y z
N MET A 1 -62.61 -22.92 38.06
CA MET A 1 -63.43 -21.77 37.65
C MET A 1 -63.41 -21.73 36.13
N LEU A 2 -64.59 -21.66 35.49
CA LEU A 2 -64.84 -21.56 34.03
C LEU A 2 -64.29 -22.67 33.09
N GLN A 3 -65.21 -23.12 32.22
CA GLN A 3 -64.97 -23.95 31.03
C GLN A 3 -64.48 -23.07 29.86
N LEU A 4 -63.91 -23.66 28.81
CA LEU A 4 -64.22 -23.33 27.39
C LEU A 4 -63.66 -24.38 26.40
N VAL A 5 -64.21 -24.38 25.18
CA VAL A 5 -64.30 -25.48 24.18
C VAL A 5 -64.32 -24.83 22.76
N PRO A 6 -64.15 -25.53 21.60
CA PRO A 6 -63.22 -26.58 21.17
C PRO A 6 -62.11 -25.91 20.27
N PRO A 7 -62.04 -25.97 18.91
CA PRO A 7 -62.22 -27.03 17.86
C PRO A 7 -60.98 -27.98 17.80
N ARG A 8 -60.78 -28.98 16.91
CA ARG A 8 -61.36 -29.49 15.63
C ARG A 8 -61.06 -28.75 14.31
N GLY A 9 -59.87 -29.02 13.77
CA GLY A 9 -59.62 -29.48 12.39
C GLY A 9 -60.18 -28.71 11.18
N ALA A 10 -59.26 -28.23 10.33
CA ALA A 10 -59.51 -28.02 8.90
C ALA A 10 -58.32 -28.57 8.09
N ALA A 11 -58.59 -29.55 7.22
CA ALA A 11 -57.65 -30.02 6.22
C ALA A 11 -57.87 -29.25 4.90
N GLY A 12 -56.79 -29.04 4.14
CA GLY A 12 -56.75 -28.20 2.95
C GLY A 12 -56.22 -26.79 3.28
N THR A 13 -55.40 -26.15 2.45
CA THR A 13 -55.14 -26.41 1.02
C THR A 13 -53.64 -26.41 0.68
N LEU A 14 -53.11 -27.60 0.40
CA LEU A 14 -51.79 -27.82 -0.19
C LEU A 14 -51.84 -27.48 -1.70
N ARG A 15 -52.01 -26.19 -2.04
CA ARG A 15 -51.90 -25.56 -3.38
C ARG A 15 -52.16 -24.06 -3.20
N HIS A 16 -51.12 -23.23 -3.39
CA HIS A 16 -51.15 -21.79 -3.79
C HIS A 16 -49.81 -21.04 -3.55
N ARG A 17 -48.71 -21.72 -3.15
CA ARG A 17 -47.35 -21.13 -3.13
C ARG A 17 -46.53 -21.44 -4.40
N LEU A 18 -47.17 -21.41 -5.56
CA LEU A 18 -46.57 -21.79 -6.84
C LEU A 18 -47.11 -21.01 -8.06
N VAL A 19 -47.40 -19.71 -7.93
CA VAL A 19 -47.43 -18.74 -9.06
C VAL A 19 -47.06 -17.33 -8.55
N ALA A 20 -45.80 -17.14 -8.14
CA ALA A 20 -45.23 -15.81 -7.82
C ALA A 20 -43.73 -15.73 -8.16
N ALA A 21 -43.32 -16.45 -9.22
CA ALA A 21 -41.91 -16.76 -9.51
C ALA A 21 -41.44 -16.36 -10.92
N VAL A 22 -42.20 -15.53 -11.67
CA VAL A 22 -41.95 -15.33 -13.12
C VAL A 22 -41.82 -13.86 -13.57
N VAL A 23 -42.12 -12.85 -12.74
CA VAL A 23 -42.09 -11.42 -13.16
C VAL A 23 -41.17 -10.53 -12.30
N ALA A 24 -40.14 -11.11 -11.67
CA ALA A 24 -39.10 -10.35 -10.93
C ALA A 24 -37.66 -10.64 -11.42
N VAL A 25 -37.53 -11.24 -12.60
CA VAL A 25 -36.25 -11.75 -13.12
C VAL A 25 -35.37 -10.71 -13.88
N PRO A 26 -35.88 -9.64 -14.53
CA PRO A 26 -35.00 -8.69 -15.22
C PRO A 26 -34.36 -7.63 -14.31
N LEU A 27 -34.86 -7.43 -13.08
CA LEU A 27 -34.33 -6.42 -12.14
C LEU A 27 -33.24 -6.95 -11.18
N LEU A 28 -32.96 -8.25 -11.18
CA LEU A 28 -31.90 -8.87 -10.35
C LEU A 28 -30.60 -9.17 -11.12
N ALA A 29 -30.49 -8.75 -12.38
CA ALA A 29 -29.23 -8.77 -13.12
C ALA A 29 -28.23 -7.68 -12.64
N GLY A 30 -28.71 -6.64 -11.93
CA GLY A 30 -27.89 -5.53 -11.44
C GLY A 30 -27.21 -5.74 -10.07
N CYS A 31 -27.51 -6.83 -9.35
CA CYS A 31 -27.06 -7.05 -7.97
C CYS A 31 -26.34 -8.39 -7.75
N ARG A 32 -25.70 -8.94 -8.79
CA ARG A 32 -24.94 -10.21 -8.74
C ARG A 32 -23.57 -10.17 -9.42
N GLU A 33 -22.88 -9.04 -9.38
CA GLU A 33 -21.45 -9.11 -9.03
C GLU A 33 -21.37 -9.24 -7.51
N THR A 34 -21.66 -10.45 -7.01
CA THR A 34 -21.37 -10.82 -5.63
C THR A 34 -19.90 -10.52 -5.39
N LEU A 35 -19.62 -9.81 -4.29
CA LEU A 35 -18.28 -9.66 -3.75
C LEU A 35 -17.57 -11.02 -3.83
N THR A 36 -16.58 -11.13 -4.71
CA THR A 36 -15.51 -12.11 -4.49
C THR A 36 -14.70 -11.57 -3.33
N GLU A 37 -15.23 -11.78 -2.12
CA GLU A 37 -14.47 -11.98 -0.90
C GLU A 37 -13.54 -13.16 -1.17
N VAL A 38 -12.43 -12.87 -1.87
CA VAL A 38 -11.26 -13.72 -1.83
C VAL A 38 -10.82 -13.68 -0.36
N GLU A 39 -10.74 -14.85 0.25
CA GLU A 39 -10.67 -15.01 1.70
C GLU A 39 -9.51 -14.20 2.30
N SER A 40 -9.84 -13.07 2.92
CA SER A 40 -8.84 -12.09 3.39
C SER A 40 -8.03 -12.58 4.60
N GLY A 41 -8.48 -13.65 5.26
CA GLY A 41 -7.93 -14.15 6.52
C GLY A 41 -6.52 -14.75 6.43
N ILE A 42 -6.00 -15.03 5.23
CA ILE A 42 -4.66 -15.63 5.07
C ILE A 42 -3.54 -14.56 5.10
N VAL A 43 -3.83 -13.32 4.74
CA VAL A 43 -2.80 -12.28 4.55
C VAL A 43 -2.64 -11.37 5.77
N GLU A 44 -3.71 -11.08 6.53
CA GLU A 44 -3.67 -10.10 7.63
C GLU A 44 -2.68 -10.43 8.75
N SER A 45 -2.53 -11.70 9.15
CA SER A 45 -1.60 -12.10 10.21
C SER A 45 -0.13 -11.93 9.81
N GLY A 46 0.21 -12.20 8.55
CA GLY A 46 1.56 -12.07 7.99
C GLY A 46 1.99 -10.62 7.74
N THR A 47 1.06 -9.68 7.57
CA THR A 47 1.38 -8.26 7.30
C THR A 47 1.77 -7.45 8.55
N TRP A 48 1.40 -7.89 9.75
CA TRP A 48 1.65 -7.14 10.99
C TRP A 48 3.12 -6.82 11.28
N PRO A 49 4.10 -7.73 11.09
CA PRO A 49 5.51 -7.40 11.31
C PRO A 49 6.02 -6.33 10.34
N ALA A 50 5.67 -6.41 9.06
CA ALA A 50 6.08 -5.44 8.05
C ALA A 50 5.53 -4.03 8.33
N LEU A 51 4.30 -3.93 8.84
CA LEU A 51 3.71 -2.65 9.26
C LEU A 51 4.36 -2.06 10.52
N LYS A 52 4.86 -2.90 11.44
CA LYS A 52 5.63 -2.42 12.59
C LYS A 52 6.98 -1.85 12.18
N ILE A 53 7.68 -2.52 11.26
CA ILE A 53 8.95 -2.04 10.70
C ILE A 53 8.77 -0.66 10.04
N GLU A 54 7.72 -0.46 9.22
CA GLU A 54 7.46 0.84 8.58
C GLU A 54 7.37 2.01 9.59
N GLN A 55 6.77 1.77 10.76
CA GLN A 55 6.57 2.77 11.82
C GLN A 55 7.83 3.14 12.60
N THR A 56 8.91 2.35 12.54
CA THR A 56 10.17 2.63 13.26
C THR A 56 11.21 3.34 12.40
N LEU A 57 11.00 3.42 11.08
CA LEU A 57 12.00 3.95 10.16
C LEU A 57 12.11 5.49 10.24
N PRO A 58 13.33 6.07 10.20
CA PRO A 58 13.54 7.51 10.31
C PRO A 58 13.06 8.26 9.06
N SER A 59 12.34 9.36 9.24
CA SER A 59 11.88 10.24 8.17
C SER A 59 12.90 11.35 7.85
N LEU A 60 12.71 12.05 6.73
CA LEU A 60 13.48 13.26 6.45
C LEU A 60 13.31 14.33 7.54
N GLY A 61 12.12 14.42 8.14
CA GLY A 61 11.85 15.36 9.24
C GLY A 61 12.68 15.08 10.50
N ASP A 62 12.95 13.79 10.80
CA ASP A 62 13.75 13.39 11.97
C ASP A 62 15.23 13.75 11.82
N LEU A 63 15.72 13.88 10.58
CA LEU A 63 17.11 14.26 10.28
C LEU A 63 17.33 15.77 10.24
N ILE A 64 16.31 16.55 9.86
CA ILE A 64 16.33 18.02 9.87
C ILE A 64 16.01 18.51 11.30
N GLY A 65 16.91 18.19 12.25
CA GLY A 65 16.78 18.39 13.69
C GLY A 65 16.78 19.85 14.19
N THR A 66 16.16 20.76 13.45
CA THR A 66 16.09 22.19 13.78
C THR A 66 14.87 22.49 14.65
N SER A 67 15.06 23.24 15.74
CA SER A 67 13.95 23.68 16.61
C SER A 67 13.00 24.68 15.94
N ARG A 68 13.39 25.21 14.76
CA ARG A 68 12.65 26.15 13.92
C ARG A 68 13.06 25.92 12.45
N PRO A 69 12.45 24.97 11.73
CA PRO A 69 12.72 24.78 10.32
C PRO A 69 12.28 26.00 9.51
N SER A 70 13.04 26.33 8.47
CA SER A 70 12.65 27.35 7.49
C SER A 70 11.46 26.88 6.64
N ALA A 71 10.72 27.81 6.05
CA ALA A 71 9.62 27.48 5.14
C ALA A 71 10.07 26.60 3.95
N GLY A 72 11.31 26.77 3.48
CA GLY A 72 11.89 25.90 2.45
C GLY A 72 12.11 24.47 2.94
N GLN A 73 12.66 24.29 4.14
CA GLN A 73 12.83 22.95 4.74
C GLN A 73 11.48 22.27 5.00
N ILE A 74 10.47 23.00 5.47
CA ILE A 74 9.10 22.47 5.64
C ILE A 74 8.56 21.97 4.30
N ALA A 75 8.62 22.79 3.25
CA ALA A 75 8.13 22.41 1.91
C ALA A 75 8.89 21.19 1.31
N VAL A 76 10.18 21.03 1.63
CA VAL A 76 10.97 19.86 1.21
C VAL A 76 10.55 18.59 1.98
N VAL A 77 10.32 18.69 3.30
CA VAL A 77 9.78 17.58 4.11
C VAL A 77 8.37 17.19 3.66
N GLU A 78 7.51 18.16 3.38
CA GLU A 78 6.15 17.93 2.86
C GLU A 78 6.18 17.26 1.47
N ARG A 79 7.05 17.72 0.55
CA ARG A 79 7.29 17.04 -0.74
C ARG A 79 7.77 15.60 -0.56
N TRP A 80 8.70 15.35 0.36
CA TRP A 80 9.21 14.00 0.63
C TRP A 80 8.13 13.11 1.23
N ALA A 81 7.33 13.62 2.17
CA ALA A 81 6.20 12.90 2.73
C ALA A 81 5.14 12.55 1.66
N ALA A 82 4.79 13.50 0.80
CA ALA A 82 3.85 13.30 -0.31
C ALA A 82 4.35 12.26 -1.34
N SER A 83 5.67 12.05 -1.48
CA SER A 83 6.23 10.99 -2.33
C SER A 83 5.81 9.57 -1.91
N TRP A 84 5.32 9.39 -0.67
CA TRP A 84 4.84 8.12 -0.12
C TRP A 84 3.34 7.85 -0.35
N ASP A 85 2.63 8.78 -0.97
CA ASP A 85 1.28 8.53 -1.50
C ASP A 85 1.29 7.96 -2.94
N HIS A 86 2.51 7.72 -3.45
CA HIS A 86 2.80 7.16 -4.76
C HIS A 86 3.38 5.75 -4.70
N GLY A 87 3.29 5.02 -5.82
CA GLY A 87 3.93 3.72 -6.01
C GLY A 87 5.46 3.84 -6.10
N THR A 88 6.16 2.71 -5.97
CA THR A 88 7.62 2.68 -5.80
C THR A 88 8.39 3.42 -6.91
N ALA A 89 8.00 3.27 -8.18
CA ALA A 89 8.66 3.95 -9.29
C ALA A 89 8.44 5.48 -9.27
N THR A 90 7.18 5.92 -9.19
CA THR A 90 6.78 7.33 -9.17
C THR A 90 7.34 8.04 -7.93
N GLY A 91 7.12 7.47 -6.74
CA GLY A 91 7.60 8.01 -5.47
C GLY A 91 9.13 8.01 -5.38
N GLY A 92 9.79 6.96 -5.87
CA GLY A 92 11.26 6.89 -5.93
C GLY A 92 11.86 7.98 -6.82
N GLY A 93 11.27 8.24 -7.99
CA GLY A 93 11.67 9.35 -8.86
C GLY A 93 11.56 10.71 -8.16
N LEU A 94 10.44 10.97 -7.48
CA LEU A 94 10.23 12.19 -6.69
C LEU A 94 11.25 12.32 -5.55
N ARG A 95 11.57 11.23 -4.83
CA ARG A 95 12.59 11.23 -3.78
C ARG A 95 13.98 11.52 -4.33
N GLU A 96 14.37 10.94 -5.46
CA GLU A 96 15.67 11.20 -6.09
C GLU A 96 15.78 12.63 -6.66
N GLU A 97 14.69 13.31 -6.99
CA GLU A 97 14.68 14.76 -7.21
C GLU A 97 14.92 15.53 -5.91
N ILE A 98 14.20 15.18 -4.85
CA ILE A 98 14.32 15.83 -3.54
C ILE A 98 15.72 15.65 -2.92
N TYR A 99 16.36 14.50 -3.11
CA TYR A 99 17.73 14.25 -2.64
C TYR A 99 18.78 15.13 -3.34
N ARG A 100 18.62 15.36 -4.65
CA ARG A 100 19.46 16.31 -5.40
C ARG A 100 19.24 17.75 -4.92
N ASP A 101 18.01 18.13 -4.59
CA ASP A 101 17.71 19.42 -3.97
C ASP A 101 18.35 19.52 -2.55
N LEU A 102 18.33 18.43 -1.77
CA LEU A 102 18.84 18.39 -0.39
C LEU A 102 20.37 18.50 -0.28
N GLU A 103 21.12 17.94 -1.23
CA GLU A 103 22.58 18.05 -1.28
C GLU A 103 23.02 19.53 -1.36
N ALA A 104 22.24 20.36 -2.06
CA ALA A 104 22.42 21.82 -2.13
C ALA A 104 21.89 22.60 -0.91
N LEU A 105 21.16 21.95 0.01
CA LEU A 105 20.51 22.56 1.18
C LEU A 105 21.20 22.25 2.51
N SER A 106 22.38 21.61 2.51
CA SER A 106 23.19 21.40 3.72
C SER A 106 23.51 22.74 4.40
N PRO A 107 22.86 23.07 5.52
CA PRO A 107 23.40 22.63 6.82
C PRO A 107 22.35 22.27 7.90
N VAL A 108 22.87 21.84 9.06
CA VAL A 108 22.15 21.44 10.29
C VAL A 108 21.49 20.06 10.24
N VAL A 109 22.27 19.04 9.83
CA VAL A 109 21.98 17.65 10.19
C VAL A 109 22.65 17.34 11.54
N ASP A 110 21.88 16.93 12.55
CA ASP A 110 22.43 16.57 13.86
C ASP A 110 23.07 15.17 13.81
N SER A 111 24.37 15.09 14.08
CA SER A 111 25.10 13.82 14.19
C SER A 111 24.48 12.83 15.20
N THR A 112 23.76 13.33 16.21
CA THR A 112 23.01 12.50 17.17
C THR A 112 21.77 11.91 16.51
N ALA A 113 20.97 12.74 15.83
CA ALA A 113 19.81 12.31 15.06
C ALA A 113 20.19 11.29 13.96
N ILE A 114 21.27 11.51 13.21
CA ILE A 114 21.77 10.52 12.22
C ILE A 114 22.08 9.18 12.89
N ARG A 115 22.79 9.18 14.02
CA ARG A 115 23.15 7.94 14.72
C ARG A 115 21.94 7.20 15.29
N VAL A 116 20.94 7.92 15.78
CA VAL A 116 19.65 7.33 16.20
C VAL A 116 18.90 6.74 15.00
N ALA A 117 18.83 7.48 13.89
CA ALA A 117 18.19 7.04 12.65
C ALA A 117 18.85 5.76 12.09
N ALA A 118 20.18 5.75 11.96
CA ALA A 118 20.94 4.60 11.49
C ALA A 118 20.80 3.38 12.44
N ALA A 119 20.73 3.61 13.75
CA ALA A 119 20.43 2.54 14.70
C ALA A 119 19.02 1.98 14.52
N SER A 120 18.02 2.81 14.20
CA SER A 120 16.66 2.35 13.91
C SER A 120 16.58 1.53 12.63
N VAL A 121 17.25 1.97 11.55
CA VAL A 121 17.37 1.20 10.29
C VAL A 121 18.05 -0.15 10.53
N ARG A 122 19.12 -0.20 11.34
CA ARG A 122 19.79 -1.45 11.72
C ARG A 122 18.87 -2.39 12.52
N GLY A 123 18.05 -1.84 13.41
CA GLY A 123 17.04 -2.58 14.15
C GLY A 123 15.99 -3.20 13.22
N ALA A 124 15.43 -2.39 12.32
CA ALA A 124 14.48 -2.83 11.30
C ALA A 124 15.05 -3.96 10.41
N LEU A 125 16.29 -3.83 9.92
CA LEU A 125 16.98 -4.90 9.17
C LEU A 125 17.07 -6.20 9.98
N SER A 126 17.45 -6.13 11.26
CA SER A 126 17.52 -7.31 12.12
C SER A 126 16.15 -7.97 12.30
N GLU A 127 15.06 -7.19 12.42
CA GLU A 127 13.70 -7.73 12.49
C GLU A 127 13.30 -8.45 11.19
N VAL A 128 13.64 -7.88 10.02
CA VAL A 128 13.40 -8.51 8.71
C VAL A 128 14.07 -9.88 8.61
N PHE A 129 15.34 -10.00 9.03
CA PHE A 129 16.04 -11.30 9.02
C PHE A 129 15.43 -12.33 9.99
N HIS A 130 14.74 -11.89 11.05
CA HIS A 130 14.02 -12.78 11.96
C HIS A 130 12.67 -13.28 11.44
N LEU A 131 12.12 -12.71 10.35
CA LEU A 131 10.87 -13.19 9.74
C LEU A 131 11.02 -14.59 9.12
N GLY A 132 12.21 -14.91 8.61
CA GLY A 132 12.56 -16.22 8.06
C GLY A 132 11.89 -16.58 6.73
N GLY A 133 12.35 -17.68 6.13
CA GLY A 133 11.88 -18.14 4.82
C GLY A 133 12.56 -17.45 3.64
N SER A 134 12.22 -17.87 2.42
CA SER A 134 12.73 -17.28 1.18
C SER A 134 11.89 -16.06 0.80
N LEU A 135 12.49 -14.88 0.76
CA LEU A 135 11.83 -13.67 0.29
C LEU A 135 11.70 -13.65 -1.24
N PRO A 136 10.63 -13.05 -1.81
CA PRO A 136 10.56 -12.73 -3.23
C PRO A 136 11.78 -11.91 -3.69
N PRO A 137 12.35 -12.16 -4.89
CA PRO A 137 13.58 -11.49 -5.33
C PRO A 137 13.55 -9.96 -5.28
N HIS A 138 12.40 -9.33 -5.57
CA HIS A 138 12.26 -7.88 -5.49
C HIS A 138 12.33 -7.34 -4.05
N LEU A 139 11.83 -8.09 -3.04
CA LEU A 139 11.97 -7.71 -1.63
C LEU A 139 13.40 -7.95 -1.15
N ALA A 140 14.00 -9.08 -1.52
CA ALA A 140 15.40 -9.38 -1.22
C ALA A 140 16.34 -8.28 -1.73
N GLY A 141 16.19 -7.86 -2.99
CA GLY A 141 17.00 -6.77 -3.56
C GLY A 141 16.89 -5.44 -2.81
N ARG A 142 15.68 -5.03 -2.38
CA ARG A 142 15.52 -3.78 -1.59
C ARG A 142 16.08 -3.89 -0.17
N ILE A 143 16.16 -5.10 0.40
CA ILE A 143 16.82 -5.33 1.69
C ILE A 143 18.34 -5.28 1.52
N GLU A 144 18.88 -5.91 0.47
CA GLU A 144 20.31 -5.84 0.11
C GLU A 144 20.74 -4.38 -0.18
N ASP A 145 19.91 -3.60 -0.89
CA ASP A 145 20.12 -2.16 -1.10
C ASP A 145 20.17 -1.41 0.25
N ALA A 146 19.25 -1.70 1.17
CA ALA A 146 19.19 -1.06 2.49
C ALA A 146 20.42 -1.39 3.35
N GLU A 147 20.89 -2.63 3.34
CA GLU A 147 22.14 -3.04 4.01
C GLU A 147 23.35 -2.32 3.43
N TRP A 148 23.46 -2.26 2.10
CA TRP A 148 24.55 -1.57 1.41
C TRP A 148 24.57 -0.08 1.79
N LEU A 149 23.41 0.59 1.73
CA LEU A 149 23.24 2.01 2.03
C LEU A 149 23.53 2.32 3.49
N LEU A 150 23.12 1.46 4.43
CA LEU A 150 23.45 1.61 5.85
C LEU A 150 24.98 1.47 6.07
N GLY A 151 25.63 0.49 5.44
CA GLY A 151 27.08 0.34 5.50
C GLY A 151 27.84 1.54 4.91
N ASP A 152 27.26 2.19 3.90
CA ASP A 152 27.80 3.43 3.32
C ASP A 152 27.59 4.65 4.23
N ALA A 153 26.45 4.72 4.94
CA ALA A 153 26.22 5.73 5.98
C ALA A 153 27.17 5.59 7.18
N GLU A 154 27.48 4.36 7.57
CA GLU A 154 28.49 4.06 8.61
C GLU A 154 29.89 4.48 8.17
N ARG A 155 30.28 4.21 6.91
CA ARG A 155 31.55 4.67 6.32
C ARG A 155 31.67 6.20 6.31
N ALA A 156 30.62 6.91 5.86
CA ALA A 156 30.57 8.37 5.86
C ALA A 156 30.66 8.95 7.29
N SER A 157 29.94 8.36 8.25
CA SER A 157 30.00 8.74 9.67
C SER A 157 31.40 8.60 10.26
N ALA A 158 32.17 7.58 9.85
CA ALA A 158 33.52 7.33 10.34
C ALA A 158 34.57 8.35 9.84
N VAL A 159 34.25 9.13 8.81
CA VAL A 159 35.08 10.24 8.29
C VAL A 159 34.44 11.62 8.55
N GLU A 160 33.46 11.69 9.46
CA GLU A 160 32.70 12.89 9.83
C GLU A 160 31.91 13.55 8.69
N ASP A 161 31.64 12.82 7.58
CA ASP A 161 30.69 13.25 6.55
C ASP A 161 29.26 12.98 7.00
N TRP A 162 28.75 13.87 7.85
CA TRP A 162 27.40 13.81 8.37
C TRP A 162 26.32 14.06 7.30
N ALA A 163 26.65 14.74 6.20
CA ALA A 163 25.71 14.96 5.10
C ALA A 163 25.49 13.66 4.30
N GLY A 164 26.58 13.03 3.86
CA GLY A 164 26.54 11.71 3.21
C GLY A 164 25.96 10.62 4.11
N ALA A 165 26.32 10.63 5.41
CA ALA A 165 25.75 9.70 6.38
C ALA A 165 24.23 9.86 6.55
N GLY A 166 23.73 11.10 6.64
CA GLY A 166 22.30 11.39 6.73
C GLY A 166 21.53 10.95 5.48
N LEU A 167 22.04 11.28 4.29
CA LEU A 167 21.43 10.90 3.02
C LEU A 167 21.37 9.38 2.83
N ASN A 168 22.48 8.68 3.06
CA ASN A 168 22.53 7.22 2.92
C ASN A 168 21.67 6.50 3.99
N THR A 169 21.59 7.04 5.21
CA THR A 169 20.66 6.53 6.24
C THR A 169 19.20 6.66 5.80
N LEU A 170 18.82 7.80 5.21
CA LEU A 170 17.46 8.02 4.72
C LEU A 170 17.14 7.13 3.51
N ARG A 171 18.05 7.00 2.56
CA ARG A 171 17.90 6.06 1.44
C ARG A 171 17.77 4.60 1.91
N ALA A 172 18.53 4.19 2.93
CA ALA A 172 18.40 2.85 3.51
C ALA A 172 17.03 2.64 4.16
N ALA A 173 16.52 3.63 4.90
CA ALA A 173 15.18 3.62 5.46
C ALA A 173 14.10 3.54 4.36
N ASP A 174 14.32 4.23 3.24
CA ASP A 174 13.35 4.30 2.13
C ASP A 174 13.31 2.99 1.32
N ALA A 175 14.45 2.32 1.14
CA ALA A 175 14.50 0.98 0.59
C ALA A 175 13.73 -0.04 1.45
N LEU A 176 13.79 0.07 2.79
CA LEU A 176 12.97 -0.75 3.69
C LEU A 176 11.48 -0.39 3.63
N ARG A 177 11.11 0.90 3.59
CA ARG A 177 9.70 1.34 3.43
C ARG A 177 9.06 0.77 2.17
N GLU A 178 9.82 0.66 1.08
CA GLU A 178 9.32 0.11 -0.18
C GLU A 178 8.99 -1.39 -0.12
N THR A 179 9.47 -2.13 0.90
CA THR A 179 9.03 -3.50 1.19
C THR A 179 7.67 -3.57 1.89
N SER A 180 7.09 -2.43 2.28
CA SER A 180 5.82 -2.37 3.02
C SER A 180 4.62 -2.86 2.19
N PRO A 181 3.56 -3.38 2.85
CA PRO A 181 2.28 -3.65 2.21
C PRO A 181 1.65 -2.39 1.57
N ARG A 182 1.93 -1.20 2.11
CA ARG A 182 1.48 0.08 1.55
C ARG A 182 2.11 0.37 0.19
N SER A 183 3.44 0.28 0.10
CA SER A 183 4.18 0.51 -1.16
C SER A 183 3.81 -0.50 -2.24
N ALA A 184 3.64 -1.79 -1.87
CA ALA A 184 3.13 -2.81 -2.78
C ALA A 184 1.71 -2.49 -3.28
N ALA A 185 0.80 -2.07 -2.39
CA ALA A 185 -0.56 -1.69 -2.76
C ALA A 185 -0.59 -0.48 -3.70
N LEU A 186 0.17 0.58 -3.40
CA LEU A 186 0.25 1.80 -4.21
C LEU A 186 0.81 1.49 -5.61
N THR A 187 1.87 0.70 -5.70
CA THR A 187 2.50 0.30 -6.98
C THR A 187 1.53 -0.46 -7.88
N LEU A 188 0.77 -1.42 -7.33
CA LEU A 188 -0.24 -2.16 -8.09
C LEU A 188 -1.40 -1.27 -8.54
N VAL A 189 -1.74 -0.25 -7.76
CA VAL A 189 -2.82 0.68 -8.10
C VAL A 189 -2.40 1.65 -9.18
N GLU A 190 -1.22 2.26 -9.09
CA GLU A 190 -0.70 3.16 -10.14
C GLU A 190 -0.53 2.43 -11.47
N ALA A 191 0.06 1.23 -11.46
CA ALA A 191 0.18 0.41 -12.67
C ALA A 191 -1.18 0.09 -13.33
N ALA A 192 -2.24 -0.08 -12.54
CA ALA A 192 -3.60 -0.24 -13.05
C ALA A 192 -4.24 1.09 -13.51
N GLU A 193 -3.96 2.22 -12.85
CA GLU A 193 -4.43 3.55 -13.24
C GLU A 193 -3.82 3.99 -14.59
N ASP A 194 -2.51 3.80 -14.76
CA ASP A 194 -1.79 4.08 -16.01
C ASP A 194 -2.33 3.26 -17.19
N ALA A 195 -2.52 1.95 -16.99
CA ALA A 195 -3.08 1.07 -18.01
C ALA A 195 -4.58 1.34 -18.30
N LEU A 196 -5.33 1.86 -17.31
CA LEU A 196 -6.72 2.30 -17.49
C LEU A 196 -6.82 3.55 -18.35
N GLY A 197 -5.91 4.51 -18.17
CA GLY A 197 -5.66 5.69 -19.01
C GLY A 197 -6.88 6.53 -19.46
N PRO A 198 -6.65 7.55 -20.30
CA PRO A 198 -7.69 8.02 -21.21
C PRO A 198 -7.97 6.92 -22.25
N PRO A 199 -9.24 6.66 -22.62
CA PRO A 199 -9.53 5.77 -23.74
C PRO A 199 -8.94 6.36 -25.03
N PRO A 200 -8.26 5.58 -25.89
CA PRO A 200 -7.70 6.12 -27.12
C PRO A 200 -8.80 6.65 -28.05
N SER A 201 -8.55 7.80 -28.68
CA SER A 201 -9.49 8.47 -29.57
C SER A 201 -10.02 7.53 -30.65
N GLY A 202 -11.33 7.25 -30.64
CA GLY A 202 -11.99 6.38 -31.62
C GLY A 202 -12.08 4.90 -31.25
N VAL A 203 -11.67 4.49 -30.05
CA VAL A 203 -11.91 3.11 -29.56
C VAL A 203 -13.39 2.91 -29.22
N GLY A 204 -13.92 1.75 -29.58
CA GLY A 204 -15.32 1.35 -29.34
C GLY A 204 -15.67 1.15 -27.85
N ALA A 205 -16.91 0.70 -27.62
CA ALA A 205 -17.51 0.61 -26.28
C ALA A 205 -16.61 -0.07 -25.21
N GLU A 206 -16.64 0.48 -23.99
CA GLU A 206 -15.86 -0.03 -22.85
C GLU A 206 -16.16 -1.51 -22.60
N THR A 207 -15.12 -2.35 -22.57
CA THR A 207 -15.29 -3.78 -22.31
C THR A 207 -15.66 -4.03 -20.85
N ALA A 208 -16.45 -5.07 -20.58
CA ALA A 208 -16.82 -5.45 -19.22
C ALA A 208 -15.59 -5.69 -18.32
N GLY A 209 -14.49 -6.20 -18.89
CA GLY A 209 -13.20 -6.35 -18.23
C GLY A 209 -12.58 -5.02 -17.81
N ARG A 210 -12.48 -4.04 -18.72
CA ARG A 210 -11.92 -2.70 -18.41
C ARG A 210 -12.78 -1.95 -17.38
N ALA A 211 -14.11 -2.03 -17.50
CA ALA A 211 -15.03 -1.46 -16.52
C ALA A 211 -14.88 -2.11 -15.13
N ARG A 212 -14.66 -3.43 -15.06
CA ARG A 212 -14.40 -4.15 -13.80
C ARG A 212 -13.04 -3.80 -13.22
N ALA A 213 -11.99 -3.71 -14.04
CA ALA A 213 -10.67 -3.27 -13.60
C ALA A 213 -10.74 -1.86 -12.99
N ARG A 214 -11.42 -0.91 -13.65
CA ARG A 214 -11.67 0.45 -13.13
C ARG A 214 -12.33 0.44 -11.74
N ARG A 215 -13.34 -0.42 -11.52
CA ARG A 215 -13.97 -0.59 -10.20
C ARG A 215 -13.00 -1.15 -9.17
N LEU A 216 -12.19 -2.15 -9.52
CA LEU A 216 -11.21 -2.77 -8.63
C LEU A 216 -10.11 -1.80 -8.21
N THR A 217 -9.56 -1.02 -9.16
CA THR A 217 -8.56 0.02 -8.90
C THR A 217 -9.08 1.07 -7.93
N TRP A 218 -10.29 1.60 -8.16
CA TRP A 218 -10.94 2.56 -7.26
C TRP A 218 -11.19 1.97 -5.86
N TRP A 219 -11.70 0.74 -5.77
CA TRP A 219 -11.87 0.03 -4.51
C TRP A 219 -10.55 -0.32 -3.82
N SER A 220 -9.43 -0.33 -4.54
CA SER A 220 -8.09 -0.50 -3.98
C SER A 220 -7.59 0.79 -3.34
N ARG A 221 -7.70 1.95 -4.01
CA ARG A 221 -7.44 3.28 -3.38
C ARG A 221 -8.22 3.45 -2.07
N ILE A 222 -9.50 3.07 -2.04
CA ILE A 222 -10.32 3.09 -0.80
C ILE A 222 -9.84 2.11 0.27
N ALA A 223 -9.26 0.97 -0.11
CA ALA A 223 -8.68 0.02 0.84
C ALA A 223 -7.38 0.57 1.44
N ILE A 224 -6.52 1.22 0.64
CA ILE A 224 -5.29 1.91 1.12
C ILE A 224 -5.66 3.02 2.11
N GLN A 225 -6.63 3.88 1.79
CA GLN A 225 -7.14 4.94 2.69
C GLN A 225 -7.75 4.43 4.01
N ARG A 226 -7.99 3.11 4.13
CA ARG A 226 -8.52 2.45 5.32
C ARG A 226 -7.52 1.48 5.95
N GLU A 227 -6.25 1.56 5.55
CA GLU A 227 -5.13 0.73 6.01
C GLU A 227 -5.33 -0.78 5.77
N ARG A 228 -6.21 -1.15 4.81
CA ARG A 228 -6.52 -2.53 4.43
C ARG A 228 -5.63 -3.01 3.29
N TYR A 229 -4.31 -2.94 3.51
CA TYR A 229 -3.30 -3.14 2.45
C TYR A 229 -3.40 -4.50 1.75
N SER A 230 -3.66 -5.59 2.49
CA SER A 230 -3.87 -6.92 1.92
C SER A 230 -4.98 -6.97 0.88
N LEU A 231 -6.11 -6.31 1.17
CA LEU A 231 -7.26 -6.19 0.29
C LEU A 231 -6.99 -5.25 -0.89
N ALA A 232 -6.18 -4.21 -0.68
CA ALA A 232 -5.72 -3.31 -1.74
C ALA A 232 -4.79 -4.03 -2.73
N ILE A 233 -3.76 -4.72 -2.25
CA ILE A 233 -2.84 -5.55 -3.05
C ILE A 233 -3.64 -6.53 -3.90
N GLN A 234 -4.54 -7.29 -3.28
CA GLN A 234 -5.37 -8.27 -3.98
C GLN A 234 -6.25 -7.64 -5.07
N ARG A 235 -6.89 -6.49 -4.80
CA ARG A 235 -7.71 -5.76 -5.79
C ARG A 235 -6.88 -5.17 -6.93
N GLY A 236 -5.74 -4.55 -6.62
CA GLY A 236 -4.82 -3.98 -7.59
C GLY A 236 -4.25 -5.05 -8.51
N TYR A 237 -3.78 -6.17 -7.95
CA TYR A 237 -3.32 -7.33 -8.70
C TYR A 237 -4.37 -7.86 -9.68
N TYR A 238 -5.62 -8.07 -9.24
CA TYR A 238 -6.70 -8.48 -10.15
C TYR A 238 -7.06 -7.42 -11.20
N ALA A 239 -6.92 -6.13 -10.90
CA ALA A 239 -7.10 -5.07 -11.90
C ALA A 239 -5.99 -5.12 -12.97
N CYS A 240 -4.73 -5.27 -12.57
CA CYS A 240 -3.59 -5.46 -13.47
C CYS A 240 -3.75 -6.68 -14.38
N LEU A 241 -4.19 -7.83 -13.83
CA LEU A 241 -4.47 -9.03 -14.63
C LEU A 241 -5.59 -8.81 -15.67
N LEU A 242 -6.63 -8.05 -15.35
CA LEU A 242 -7.72 -7.73 -16.29
C LEU A 242 -7.30 -6.71 -17.39
N LEU A 243 -6.12 -6.12 -17.26
CA LEU A 243 -5.55 -5.12 -18.16
C LEU A 243 -4.27 -5.61 -18.87
N ASP A 244 -3.93 -6.90 -18.71
CA ASP A 244 -2.70 -7.54 -19.20
C ASP A 244 -1.41 -6.79 -18.80
N VAL A 245 -1.43 -6.11 -17.64
CA VAL A 245 -0.28 -5.36 -17.11
C VAL A 245 0.77 -6.33 -16.59
N ARG A 246 1.98 -6.23 -17.13
CA ARG A 246 3.15 -6.91 -16.55
C ARG A 246 3.54 -6.21 -15.27
N LEU A 247 3.44 -6.94 -14.16
CA LEU A 247 3.94 -6.51 -12.87
C LEU A 247 5.46 -6.70 -12.80
N PRO A 248 6.18 -5.80 -12.10
CA PRO A 248 7.61 -5.94 -11.84
C PRO A 248 7.93 -7.11 -10.88
#